data_AF-A0A356E0J0-F1
#
_entry.id   AF-A0A356E0J0-F1
#
_cell.length_a   1.000
_cell.length_b   1.000
_cell.length_c   1.000
_cell.angle_alpha   90.00
_cell.angle_beta   90.00
_cell.angle_gamma   90.00
#
_symmetry.space_group_name_H-M   'P 1'
#
loop_
_entity.id
_entity.type
_entity.pdbx_description
1 polymer ?
#
loop_
_entity_poly.entity_id
_entity_poly.type
_entity_poly.pdbx_seq_one_letter_code
_entity_poly.pdbx_strand_id
1 'polypeptide(L)'
;KDLSRQDREVATSIFLLEIDLRNLTILVRHGGYHHMDADKLRKLLLPWGSVFTSSETQKFLAQKSENRNLLSIINRHFPGLEETQVQKNRLGIHSDEASVLENLKIEGYLATRRQALYQKMLATDPFTIGLSLAYFFLCKEETAMIRAILNGKYYGYEEEYIRGVLG
;
A
#
# COMPACT_ATOMS: atom_id res chain seq x y z
N LYS A 1 -3.05 27.50 18.97
CA LYS A 1 -4.29 27.54 18.16
C LYS A 1 -4.52 26.10 17.75
N ASP A 2 -5.54 25.46 18.32
CA ASP A 2 -5.71 24.02 18.20
C ASP A 2 -6.78 23.70 17.17
N LEU A 3 -6.66 22.55 16.50
CA LEU A 3 -7.69 22.04 15.60
C LEU A 3 -9.00 21.81 16.37
N SER A 4 -10.12 22.06 15.68
CA SER A 4 -11.46 21.67 16.14
C SER A 4 -11.48 20.16 16.44
N ARG A 5 -12.40 19.72 17.31
CA ARG A 5 -12.53 18.30 17.65
C ARG A 5 -12.78 17.44 16.39
N GLN A 6 -13.69 17.90 15.53
CA GLN A 6 -14.03 17.22 14.28
C GLN A 6 -12.82 17.12 13.35
N ASP A 7 -12.09 18.21 13.13
CA ASP A 7 -10.90 18.20 12.27
C ASP A 7 -9.80 17.30 12.82
N ARG A 8 -9.64 17.27 14.14
CA ARG A 8 -8.67 16.41 14.81
C ARG A 8 -9.01 14.93 14.62
N GLU A 9 -10.27 14.57 14.79
CA GLU A 9 -10.75 13.19 14.57
C GLU A 9 -10.55 12.76 13.11
N VAL A 10 -10.93 13.62 12.16
CA VAL A 10 -10.73 13.38 10.72
C VAL A 10 -9.25 13.24 10.38
N ALA A 11 -8.41 14.20 10.76
CA ALA A 11 -6.96 14.14 10.50
C ALA A 11 -6.32 12.90 11.13
N THR A 12 -6.69 12.56 12.37
CA THR A 12 -6.15 11.37 13.05
C THR A 12 -6.53 10.10 12.30
N SER A 13 -7.78 9.98 11.85
CA SER A 13 -8.23 8.81 11.08
C SER A 13 -7.45 8.64 9.77
N ILE A 14 -7.17 9.75 9.07
CA ILE A 14 -6.40 9.76 7.82
C ILE A 14 -4.97 9.32 8.08
N PHE A 15 -4.31 9.87 9.10
CA PHE A 15 -2.94 9.51 9.42
C PHE A 15 -2.81 8.06 9.88
N LEU A 16 -3.74 7.55 10.69
CA LEU A 16 -3.73 6.15 11.11
C LEU A 16 -3.89 5.21 9.91
N LEU A 17 -4.78 5.55 8.97
CA LEU A 17 -4.94 4.80 7.73
C LEU A 17 -3.66 4.82 6.88
N GLU A 18 -3.01 5.97 6.73
CA GLU A 18 -1.74 6.07 6.00
C GLU A 18 -0.62 5.27 6.64
N ILE A 19 -0.56 5.29 7.98
CA ILE A 19 0.38 4.50 8.75
C ILE A 19 0.12 3.00 8.50
N ASP A 20 -1.14 2.57 8.50
CA ASP A 20 -1.52 1.18 8.21
C ASP A 20 -1.13 0.76 6.80
N LEU A 21 -1.45 1.57 5.78
CA LEU A 21 -1.05 1.31 4.40
C LEU A 21 0.47 1.26 4.24
N ARG A 22 1.20 2.17 4.90
CA ARG A 22 2.66 2.19 4.88
C ARG A 22 3.25 0.94 5.53
N ASN A 23 2.71 0.52 6.67
CA ASN A 23 3.12 -0.69 7.36
C ASN A 23 2.86 -1.93 6.49
N LEU A 24 1.71 -2.02 5.80
CA LEU A 24 1.44 -3.10 4.85
C LEU A 24 2.45 -3.11 3.70
N THR A 25 2.76 -1.96 3.09
CA THR A 25 3.79 -1.87 2.04
C THR A 25 5.17 -2.34 2.55
N ILE A 26 5.54 -2.00 3.79
CA ILE A 26 6.79 -2.46 4.42
C ILE A 26 6.78 -3.98 4.59
N LEU A 27 5.69 -4.55 5.10
CA LEU A 27 5.55 -6.01 5.27
C LEU A 27 5.62 -6.73 3.92
N VAL A 28 4.96 -6.20 2.91
CA VAL A 28 4.93 -6.74 1.55
C VAL A 28 6.33 -6.73 0.92
N ARG A 29 6.97 -5.56 0.83
CA ARG A 29 8.30 -5.40 0.23
C ARG A 29 9.40 -6.10 1.01
N HIS A 30 9.51 -5.79 2.30
CA HIS A 30 10.64 -6.23 3.09
C HIS A 30 10.40 -7.58 3.74
N GLY A 31 9.17 -7.82 4.21
CA GLY A 31 8.85 -9.03 4.97
C GLY A 31 8.51 -10.25 4.11
N GLY A 32 7.78 -10.04 3.02
CA GLY A 32 7.49 -11.07 2.03
C GLY A 32 8.60 -11.17 0.99
N TYR A 33 8.71 -10.17 0.12
CA TYR A 33 9.58 -10.24 -1.06
C TYR A 33 11.08 -10.34 -0.72
N HIS A 34 11.59 -9.52 0.20
CA HIS A 34 13.01 -9.59 0.62
C HIS A 34 13.28 -10.51 1.81
N HIS A 35 12.28 -11.25 2.31
CA HIS A 35 12.43 -12.20 3.42
C HIS A 35 13.17 -11.66 4.67
N MET A 36 13.04 -10.37 4.96
CA MET A 36 13.80 -9.68 6.01
C MET A 36 13.52 -10.24 7.41
N ASP A 37 14.55 -10.30 8.26
CA ASP A 37 14.43 -10.74 9.66
C ASP A 37 13.40 -9.92 10.44
N ALA A 38 12.70 -10.60 11.36
CA ALA A 38 11.63 -10.00 12.16
C ALA A 38 12.11 -8.78 12.98
N ASP A 39 13.31 -8.84 13.56
CA ASP A 39 13.85 -7.75 14.37
C ASP A 39 14.15 -6.50 13.54
N LYS A 40 14.57 -6.67 12.28
CA LYS A 40 14.79 -5.55 11.35
C LYS A 40 13.46 -4.96 10.89
N LEU A 41 12.47 -5.81 10.59
CA LEU A 41 11.12 -5.37 10.22
C LEU A 41 10.46 -4.56 11.34
N ARG A 42 10.54 -5.01 12.60
CA ARG A 42 9.99 -4.30 13.76
C ARG A 42 10.53 -2.87 13.89
N LYS A 43 11.78 -2.63 13.48
CA LYS A 43 12.39 -1.28 13.49
C LYS A 43 11.92 -0.40 12.35
N LEU A 44 11.46 -0.98 11.24
CA LEU A 44 10.93 -0.24 10.08
C LEU A 44 9.44 0.09 10.24
N LEU A 45 8.69 -0.76 10.93
CA LEU A 45 7.27 -0.55 11.17
C LEU A 45 7.04 0.70 12.02
N LEU A 46 6.02 1.46 11.63
CA LEU A 46 5.54 2.60 12.40
C LEU A 46 4.72 2.07 13.59
N PRO A 47 4.98 2.52 14.84
CA PRO A 47 4.40 1.95 16.05
C PRO A 47 2.94 2.39 16.33
N TRP A 48 2.19 2.73 15.28
CA TRP A 48 0.80 3.19 15.36
C TRP A 48 -0.04 2.48 14.30
N GLY A 49 -1.35 2.74 14.34
CA GLY A 49 -2.31 2.13 13.42
C GLY A 49 -2.69 0.72 13.84
N SER A 50 -3.74 0.21 13.21
CA SER A 50 -4.30 -1.11 13.51
C SER A 50 -3.39 -2.25 13.06
N VAL A 51 -2.64 -2.06 11.97
CA VAL A 51 -1.74 -3.07 11.38
C VAL A 51 -0.61 -3.40 12.33
N PHE A 52 0.00 -2.41 12.97
CA PHE A 52 1.10 -2.65 13.91
C PHE A 52 0.64 -3.44 15.14
N THR A 53 -0.55 -3.11 15.66
CA THR A 53 -1.13 -3.74 16.85
C THR A 53 -1.80 -5.09 16.57
N SER A 54 -2.00 -5.46 15.30
CA SER A 54 -2.78 -6.65 14.96
C SER A 54 -2.08 -7.94 15.37
N SER A 55 -2.88 -8.93 15.78
CA SER A 55 -2.38 -10.26 16.14
C SER A 55 -1.75 -10.96 14.93
N GLU A 56 -2.26 -10.65 13.75
CA GLU A 56 -1.88 -11.15 12.44
C GLU A 56 -0.46 -10.68 12.10
N THR A 57 -0.14 -9.41 12.33
CA THR A 57 1.23 -8.88 12.17
C THR A 57 2.19 -9.54 13.16
N GLN A 58 1.78 -9.77 14.41
CA GLN A 58 2.65 -10.45 15.38
C GLN A 58 2.90 -11.91 14.98
N LYS A 59 1.87 -12.62 14.48
CA LYS A 59 2.02 -13.99 13.94
C LYS A 59 2.95 -14.01 12.72
N PHE A 60 2.80 -13.07 11.81
CA PHE A 60 3.66 -12.93 10.64
C PHE A 60 5.13 -12.70 11.01
N LEU A 61 5.39 -11.85 12.01
CA LEU A 61 6.74 -11.60 12.51
C LEU A 61 7.32 -12.79 13.28
N ALA A 62 6.49 -13.63 13.90
CA ALA A 62 6.93 -14.84 14.59
C ALA A 62 7.22 -16.01 13.64
N GLN A 63 6.67 -15.99 12.42
CA GLN A 63 6.93 -17.00 11.39
C GLN A 63 8.33 -16.83 10.79
N LYS A 64 8.95 -17.97 10.41
CA LYS A 64 10.15 -17.98 9.56
C LYS A 64 9.84 -17.26 8.25
N SER A 65 10.82 -16.52 7.73
CA SER A 65 10.68 -15.64 6.56
C SER A 65 10.12 -16.33 5.31
N GLU A 66 10.40 -17.63 5.13
CA GLU A 66 9.92 -18.47 4.02
C GLU A 66 8.43 -18.84 4.12
N ASN A 67 7.88 -18.89 5.32
CA ASN A 67 6.52 -19.38 5.59
C ASN A 67 5.52 -18.25 5.88
N ARG A 68 5.92 -17.01 5.61
CA ARG A 68 5.11 -15.83 5.92
C ARG A 68 3.96 -15.67 4.93
N ASN A 69 2.75 -15.53 5.45
CA ASN A 69 1.55 -15.33 4.63
C ASN A 69 1.07 -13.88 4.69
N LEU A 70 1.36 -13.11 3.64
CA LEU A 70 0.95 -11.70 3.51
C LEU A 70 -0.56 -11.52 3.32
N LEU A 71 -1.22 -12.43 2.62
CA LEU A 71 -2.65 -12.32 2.27
C LEU A 71 -3.50 -12.26 3.53
N SER A 72 -3.15 -13.05 4.56
CA SER A 72 -3.87 -13.08 5.83
C SER A 72 -3.93 -11.71 6.53
N ILE A 73 -2.85 -10.93 6.48
CA ILE A 73 -2.81 -9.58 7.07
C ILE A 73 -3.55 -8.60 6.16
N ILE A 74 -3.33 -8.66 4.85
CA ILE A 74 -3.93 -7.70 3.93
C ILE A 74 -5.46 -7.84 3.95
N ASN A 75 -5.99 -9.06 3.84
CA ASN A 75 -7.44 -9.28 3.83
C ASN A 75 -8.12 -8.93 5.15
N ARG A 76 -7.37 -8.94 6.26
CA ARG A 76 -7.87 -8.48 7.57
C ARG A 76 -8.17 -6.97 7.57
N HIS A 77 -7.35 -6.17 6.90
CA HIS A 77 -7.46 -4.71 6.88
C HIS A 77 -8.16 -4.17 5.61
N PHE A 78 -7.94 -4.82 4.46
CA PHE A 78 -8.47 -4.49 3.15
C PHE A 78 -8.95 -5.78 2.45
N PRO A 79 -10.21 -6.19 2.67
CA PRO A 79 -10.73 -7.42 2.07
C PRO A 79 -10.84 -7.32 0.53
N GLY A 80 -10.74 -8.46 -0.14
CA GLY A 80 -10.95 -8.61 -1.59
C GLY A 80 -9.67 -8.78 -2.43
N LEU A 81 -8.50 -8.92 -1.81
CA LEU A 81 -7.28 -9.27 -2.57
C LEU A 81 -7.37 -10.70 -3.14
N GLU A 82 -8.05 -11.62 -2.45
CA GLU A 82 -8.23 -13.02 -2.88
C GLU A 82 -9.04 -13.13 -4.18
N GLU A 83 -9.99 -12.22 -4.42
CA GLU A 83 -10.78 -12.16 -5.65
C GLU A 83 -9.95 -11.73 -6.87
N THR A 84 -8.80 -11.08 -6.64
CA THR A 84 -7.86 -10.67 -7.70
C THR A 84 -6.92 -11.81 -8.12
N GLN A 85 -6.93 -12.95 -7.42
CA GLN A 85 -6.16 -14.13 -7.79
C GLN A 85 -6.83 -14.91 -8.93
N VAL A 86 -6.75 -14.37 -10.15
CA VAL A 86 -7.04 -15.15 -11.36
C VAL A 86 -5.79 -15.91 -11.79
N GLN A 87 -5.90 -17.24 -11.75
CA GLN A 87 -5.03 -18.25 -12.37
C GLN A 87 -3.54 -18.19 -11.99
N LYS A 88 -3.14 -19.16 -11.14
CA LYS A 88 -1.82 -19.81 -11.26
C LYS A 88 -1.72 -20.44 -12.66
N ASN A 89 -1.52 -19.64 -13.69
CA ASN A 89 -1.18 -20.17 -14.99
C ASN A 89 0.22 -20.76 -14.89
N ARG A 90 0.25 -22.07 -15.09
CA ARG A 90 1.42 -22.94 -15.25
C ARG A 90 2.18 -22.58 -16.52
N LEU A 91 2.69 -21.35 -16.58
CA LEU A 91 3.74 -20.97 -17.52
C LEU A 91 5.03 -21.00 -16.69
N GLY A 92 6.06 -21.66 -17.22
CA GLY A 92 7.35 -21.88 -16.57
C GLY A 92 8.13 -20.58 -16.38
N ILE A 93 7.57 -19.66 -15.61
CA ILE A 93 8.18 -18.40 -15.19
C ILE A 93 9.15 -18.77 -14.05
N HIS A 94 10.37 -18.27 -14.13
CA HIS A 94 11.35 -18.43 -13.06
C HIS A 94 10.76 -17.91 -11.74
N SER A 95 11.03 -18.60 -10.62
CA SER A 95 10.43 -18.29 -9.30
C SER A 95 10.52 -16.82 -8.92
N ASP A 96 11.61 -16.17 -9.33
CA ASP A 96 11.93 -14.79 -8.98
C ASP A 96 11.03 -13.79 -9.72
N GLU A 97 10.79 -13.98 -11.03
CA GLU A 97 9.88 -13.12 -11.81
C GLU A 97 8.43 -13.25 -11.33
N ALA A 98 8.01 -14.47 -10.97
CA ALA A 98 6.68 -14.70 -10.40
C ALA A 98 6.50 -13.97 -9.06
N SER A 99 7.53 -13.96 -8.19
CA SER A 99 7.50 -13.27 -6.90
C SER A 99 7.50 -11.73 -7.04
N VAL A 100 8.21 -11.19 -8.02
CA VAL A 100 8.19 -9.75 -8.35
C VAL A 100 6.80 -9.33 -8.80
N LEU A 101 6.20 -10.10 -9.73
CA LEU A 101 4.88 -9.79 -10.25
C LEU A 101 3.80 -9.87 -9.17
N GLU A 102 3.88 -10.85 -8.27
CA GLU A 102 2.97 -10.95 -7.12
C GLU A 102 3.10 -9.74 -6.18
N ASN A 103 4.33 -9.34 -5.86
CA ASN A 103 4.60 -8.17 -5.04
C ASN A 103 4.02 -6.88 -5.68
N LEU A 104 4.27 -6.67 -6.97
CA LEU A 104 3.76 -5.52 -7.72
C LEU A 104 2.23 -5.47 -7.73
N LYS A 105 1.55 -6.62 -7.91
CA LYS A 105 0.09 -6.71 -7.86
C LYS A 105 -0.46 -6.30 -6.49
N ILE A 106 0.17 -6.76 -5.41
CA ILE A 106 -0.25 -6.41 -4.06
C ILE A 106 -0.06 -4.90 -3.81
N GLU A 107 1.08 -4.34 -4.23
CA GLU A 107 1.33 -2.90 -4.12
C GLU A 107 0.34 -2.06 -4.92
N GLY A 108 0.05 -2.47 -6.16
CA GLY A 108 -0.96 -1.85 -7.00
C GLY A 108 -2.34 -1.87 -6.35
N TYR A 109 -2.74 -3.02 -5.80
CA TYR A 109 -4.00 -3.15 -5.05
C TYR A 109 -4.06 -2.17 -3.85
N LEU A 110 -2.99 -2.09 -3.05
CA LEU A 110 -2.93 -1.16 -1.92
C LEU A 110 -2.97 0.31 -2.38
N ALA A 111 -2.35 0.63 -3.51
CA ALA A 111 -2.39 1.96 -4.11
C ALA A 111 -3.80 2.32 -4.59
N THR A 112 -4.50 1.42 -5.30
CA THR A 112 -5.89 1.62 -5.72
C THR A 112 -6.82 1.82 -4.51
N ARG A 113 -6.63 1.03 -3.44
CA ARG A 113 -7.40 1.19 -2.21
C ARG A 113 -7.15 2.55 -1.54
N ARG A 114 -5.89 3.00 -1.50
CA ARG A 114 -5.54 4.34 -0.99
C ARG A 114 -6.24 5.44 -1.79
N GLN A 115 -6.15 5.39 -3.12
CA GLN A 115 -6.78 6.38 -4.00
C GLN A 115 -8.29 6.44 -3.81
N ALA A 116 -8.96 5.29 -3.74
CA ALA A 116 -10.40 5.21 -3.51
C ALA A 116 -10.81 5.83 -2.16
N LEU A 117 -9.98 5.69 -1.12
CA LEU A 117 -10.24 6.29 0.19
C LEU A 117 -10.13 7.82 0.13
N TYR A 118 -9.12 8.38 -0.53
CA TYR A 118 -9.03 9.83 -0.71
C TYR A 118 -10.17 10.40 -1.55
N GLN A 119 -10.57 9.72 -2.62
CA GLN A 119 -11.72 10.12 -3.42
C GLN A 119 -13.02 10.11 -2.59
N LYS A 120 -13.22 9.09 -1.75
CA LYS A 120 -14.35 9.05 -0.83
C LYS A 120 -14.31 10.22 0.17
N MET A 121 -13.12 10.58 0.66
CA MET A 121 -12.94 11.71 1.57
C MET A 121 -13.31 13.05 0.92
N LEU A 122 -13.00 13.25 -0.37
CA LEU A 122 -13.45 14.44 -1.11
C LEU A 122 -14.97 14.57 -1.17
N ALA A 123 -15.69 13.44 -1.17
CA ALA A 123 -17.15 13.40 -1.21
C ALA A 123 -17.82 13.48 0.17
N THR A 124 -17.03 13.63 1.26
CA THR A 124 -17.54 13.73 2.63
C THR A 124 -17.77 15.20 3.03
N ASP A 125 -17.89 15.51 4.32
CA ASP A 125 -18.16 16.87 4.82
C ASP A 125 -17.11 17.88 4.32
N PRO A 126 -17.51 18.87 3.48
CA PRO A 126 -16.59 19.84 2.89
C PRO A 126 -16.05 20.86 3.90
N PHE A 127 -16.60 20.92 5.12
CA PHE A 127 -16.19 21.86 6.17
C PHE A 127 -15.16 21.26 7.15
N THR A 128 -14.44 20.22 6.72
CA THR A 128 -13.38 19.59 7.51
C THR A 128 -12.02 19.69 6.83
N ILE A 129 -10.94 19.62 7.61
CA ILE A 129 -9.56 19.53 7.11
C ILE A 129 -9.32 18.31 6.23
N GLY A 130 -10.19 17.29 6.30
CA GLY A 130 -10.14 16.11 5.47
C GLY A 130 -10.18 16.41 3.97
N LEU A 131 -10.94 17.42 3.55
CA LEU A 131 -11.01 17.85 2.15
C LEU A 131 -9.65 18.33 1.65
N SER A 132 -8.99 19.21 2.41
CA SER A 132 -7.66 19.73 2.06
C SER A 132 -6.60 18.63 2.06
N LEU A 133 -6.65 17.70 3.02
CA LEU A 133 -5.73 16.57 3.09
C LEU A 133 -5.91 15.62 1.90
N ALA A 134 -7.16 15.23 1.60
CA ALA A 134 -7.46 14.34 0.48
C ALA A 134 -7.03 14.94 -0.86
N TYR A 135 -7.30 16.24 -1.08
CA TYR A 135 -6.83 16.96 -2.25
C TYR A 135 -5.31 16.93 -2.37
N PHE A 136 -4.60 17.25 -1.28
CA PHE A 136 -3.13 17.26 -1.28
C PHE A 136 -2.54 15.88 -1.61
N PHE A 137 -3.08 14.82 -1.03
CA PHE A 137 -2.60 13.47 -1.31
C PHE A 137 -2.87 13.04 -2.75
N LEU A 138 -4.05 13.32 -3.30
CA LEU A 138 -4.37 13.03 -4.70
C LEU A 138 -3.46 13.82 -5.66
N CYS A 139 -3.28 15.12 -5.45
CA CYS A 139 -2.37 15.92 -6.27
C CYS A 139 -0.92 15.42 -6.20
N LYS A 140 -0.47 14.94 -5.03
CA LYS A 140 0.86 14.34 -4.87
C LYS A 140 1.01 13.07 -5.71
N GLU A 141 0.01 12.20 -5.70
CA GLU A 141 0.00 10.96 -6.50
C GLU A 141 -0.05 11.27 -8.01
N GLU A 142 -0.91 12.19 -8.44
CA GLU A 142 -0.99 12.63 -9.84
C GLU A 142 0.34 13.23 -10.32
N THR A 143 0.97 14.07 -9.50
CA THR A 143 2.28 14.67 -9.83
C THR A 143 3.36 13.59 -9.96
N ALA A 144 3.33 12.58 -9.09
CA ALA A 144 4.27 11.47 -9.17
C ALA A 144 4.06 10.64 -10.45
N MET A 145 2.80 10.37 -10.82
CA MET A 145 2.42 9.68 -12.05
C MET A 145 2.87 10.45 -13.29
N ILE A 146 2.57 11.75 -13.38
CA ILE A 146 2.98 12.61 -14.49
C ILE A 146 4.51 12.60 -14.65
N ARG A 147 5.25 12.72 -13.53
CA ARG A 147 6.71 12.67 -13.56
C ARG A 147 7.22 11.31 -14.05
N ALA A 148 6.61 10.21 -13.63
CA ALA A 148 6.97 8.88 -14.08
C ALA A 148 6.72 8.70 -15.60
N ILE A 149 5.61 9.21 -16.13
CA ILE A 149 5.32 9.22 -17.58
C ILE A 149 6.37 10.04 -18.33
N LEU A 150 6.66 11.26 -17.88
CA LEU A 150 7.63 12.14 -18.53
C LEU A 150 9.03 11.53 -18.53
N ASN A 151 9.45 10.96 -17.41
CA ASN A 151 10.74 10.26 -17.32
C ASN A 151 10.77 9.04 -18.24
N GLY A 152 9.69 8.25 -18.28
CA GLY A 152 9.62 7.09 -19.16
C GLY A 152 9.76 7.46 -20.64
N LYS A 153 9.06 8.52 -21.07
CA LYS A 153 9.21 9.06 -22.42
C LYS A 153 10.60 9.64 -22.67
N TYR A 154 11.17 10.35 -21.71
CA TYR A 154 12.51 10.94 -21.81
C TYR A 154 13.60 9.87 -22.00
N TYR A 155 13.48 8.72 -21.33
CA TYR A 155 14.41 7.60 -21.46
C TYR A 155 14.11 6.67 -22.65
N GLY A 156 13.07 6.95 -23.44
CA GLY A 156 12.73 6.17 -24.63
C GLY A 156 12.11 4.81 -24.33
N TYR A 157 11.43 4.65 -23.19
CA TYR A 157 10.71 3.42 -22.90
C TYR A 157 9.43 3.31 -23.74
N GLU A 158 9.10 2.08 -24.12
CA GLU A 158 7.85 1.75 -24.82
C GLU A 158 6.62 2.09 -23.97
N GLU A 159 5.54 2.47 -24.63
CA GLU A 159 4.31 2.90 -23.93
C GLU A 159 3.72 1.79 -23.05
N GLU A 160 3.79 0.54 -23.51
CA GLU A 160 3.33 -0.64 -22.76
C GLU A 160 4.11 -0.80 -21.45
N TYR A 161 5.42 -0.56 -21.48
CA TYR A 161 6.27 -0.61 -20.30
C TYR A 161 5.95 0.54 -19.34
N ILE A 162 5.77 1.77 -19.86
CA ILE A 162 5.41 2.94 -19.04
C ILE A 162 4.06 2.69 -18.34
N ARG A 163 3.05 2.19 -19.06
CA ARG A 163 1.74 1.87 -18.49
C ARG A 163 1.85 0.76 -17.44
N GLY A 164 2.59 -0.30 -17.71
CA GLY A 164 2.77 -1.43 -16.78
C GLY A 164 3.48 -1.06 -15.46
N VAL A 165 4.26 0.03 -15.41
CA VAL A 165 4.89 0.53 -14.18
C VAL A 165 3.96 1.47 -13.39
N LEU A 166 2.95 2.06 -14.04
CA LEU A 166 2.00 3.00 -13.42
C LEU A 166 0.76 2.30 -12.83
N GLY A 167 0.49 1.06 -13.25
CA GLY A 167 -0.63 0.23 -12.80
C GLY A 167 -1.07 -0.77 -13.85
#